data_AF-A0A9D9CSN2-F1
#
_entry.id   AF-A0A9D9CSN2-F1
#
_cell.length_a   1.000
_cell.length_b   1.000
_cell.length_c   1.000
_cell.angle_alpha   90.00
_cell.angle_beta   90.00
_cell.angle_gamma   90.00
#
_symmetry.space_group_name_H-M   'P 1'
#
loop_
_entity.id
_entity.type
_entity.pdbx_description
1 polymer ?
#
loop_
_entity_poly.entity_id
_entity_poly.type
_entity_poly.pdbx_seq_one_letter_code
_entity_poly.pdbx_strand_id
1 'polypeptide(L)'
;MTHYDIKIDELKICYVADIENLMNFEAVEAGKFIDYFGYRFYRIINDRFRFFFDITLDGEQVVQMKFGHYTDLNDKVVYVYFKVTNSVLYDNDRFAEVLELPTLLNLVFNNFTSIDLACDSTQNFPSLIKKMMRDKEVTTIIKARRFTTERPCYRE
;
A
#
# COMPACT_ATOMS: atom_id res chain seq x y z
N MET A 1 25.07 7.83 -20.14
CA MET A 1 24.28 8.52 -19.11
C MET A 1 23.55 7.45 -18.33
N THR A 2 23.64 7.43 -17.00
CA THR A 2 22.90 6.42 -16.22
C THR A 2 21.43 6.81 -16.15
N HIS A 3 20.55 5.89 -16.52
CA HIS A 3 19.12 6.06 -16.35
C HIS A 3 18.68 5.33 -15.08
N TYR A 4 17.91 6.04 -14.26
CA TYR A 4 17.23 5.50 -13.09
C TYR A 4 15.75 5.82 -13.28
N ASP A 5 14.93 4.78 -13.28
CA ASP A 5 13.48 4.88 -13.33
C ASP A 5 12.95 4.37 -12.00
N ILE A 6 12.42 5.27 -11.17
CA ILE A 6 11.94 4.96 -9.82
C ILE A 6 10.41 4.89 -9.88
N LYS A 7 9.86 3.77 -9.46
CA LYS A 7 8.42 3.49 -9.45
C LYS A 7 7.96 3.08 -8.07
N ILE A 8 6.68 3.28 -7.76
CA ILE A 8 6.06 2.73 -6.56
C ILE A 8 5.52 1.35 -6.91
N ASP A 9 6.04 0.30 -6.28
CA ASP A 9 5.61 -1.09 -6.50
C ASP A 9 4.55 -1.54 -5.48
N GLU A 10 4.50 -0.91 -4.31
CA GLU A 10 3.41 -1.09 -3.36
C GLU A 10 3.06 0.23 -2.67
N LEU A 11 1.77 0.53 -2.56
CA LEU A 11 1.26 1.64 -1.78
C LEU A 11 0.10 1.19 -0.89
N LYS A 12 0.30 1.31 0.43
CA LYS A 12 -0.77 1.13 1.42
C LYS A 12 -0.97 2.41 2.21
N ILE A 13 -2.19 2.92 2.20
CA ILE A 13 -2.57 4.17 2.85
C ILE A 13 -3.57 3.87 3.96
N CYS A 14 -3.42 4.51 5.10
CA CYS A 14 -4.37 4.49 6.18
C CYS A 14 -5.07 5.83 6.25
N TYR A 15 -6.40 5.76 6.34
CA TYR A 15 -7.29 6.87 6.57
C TYR A 15 -8.06 6.64 7.87
N VAL A 16 -8.73 7.69 8.30
CA VAL A 16 -9.63 7.69 9.43
C VAL A 16 -11.00 8.18 8.97
N ALA A 17 -12.07 7.56 9.46
CA ALA A 17 -13.44 7.95 9.18
C ALA A 17 -14.30 7.89 10.44
N ASP A 18 -15.32 8.74 10.50
CA ASP A 18 -16.43 8.50 11.41
C ASP A 18 -17.20 7.26 10.95
N ILE A 19 -17.60 6.41 11.89
CA ILE A 19 -18.32 5.16 11.59
C ILE A 19 -19.58 5.41 10.76
N GLU A 20 -20.23 6.55 10.94
CA GLU A 20 -21.44 6.96 10.22
C GLU A 20 -21.21 7.03 8.69
N ASN A 21 -20.01 7.44 8.26
CA ASN A 21 -19.64 7.49 6.84
C ASN A 21 -19.53 6.09 6.22
N LEU A 22 -19.37 5.05 7.04
CA LEU A 22 -19.12 3.67 6.62
C LEU A 22 -20.33 2.74 6.81
N MET A 23 -21.43 3.21 7.41
CA MET A 23 -22.59 2.36 7.74
C MET A 23 -23.19 1.64 6.53
N ASN A 24 -23.16 2.27 5.36
CA ASN A 24 -23.66 1.66 4.12
C ASN A 24 -22.89 0.39 3.73
N PHE A 25 -21.60 0.33 4.06
CA PHE A 25 -20.77 -0.85 3.81
C PHE A 25 -21.06 -1.98 4.79
N GLU A 26 -21.57 -1.68 6.00
CA GLU A 26 -21.89 -2.72 6.98
C GLU A 26 -23.03 -3.63 6.53
N ALA A 27 -23.97 -3.07 5.76
CA ALA A 27 -25.14 -3.76 5.23
C ALA A 27 -24.82 -4.67 4.04
N VAL A 28 -23.65 -4.52 3.41
CA VAL A 28 -23.28 -5.33 2.23
C VAL A 28 -22.89 -6.72 2.70
N GLU A 29 -23.60 -7.77 2.32
CA GLU A 29 -23.23 -9.15 2.69
C GLU A 29 -21.96 -9.63 1.96
N ALA A 30 -21.24 -10.61 2.53
CA ALA A 30 -20.08 -11.21 1.88
C ALA A 30 -20.49 -11.88 0.55
N GLY A 31 -19.71 -11.69 -0.50
CA GLY A 31 -20.03 -12.15 -1.86
C GLY A 31 -21.04 -11.27 -2.59
N LYS A 32 -21.46 -10.14 -2.01
CA LYS A 32 -22.28 -9.11 -2.66
C LYS A 32 -21.46 -7.86 -2.93
N PHE A 33 -22.04 -6.96 -3.71
CA PHE A 33 -21.42 -5.67 -4.00
C PHE A 33 -22.39 -4.51 -3.74
N ILE A 34 -21.80 -3.33 -3.64
CA ILE A 34 -22.51 -2.06 -3.69
C ILE A 34 -21.80 -1.14 -4.69
N ASP A 35 -22.57 -0.40 -5.48
CA ASP A 35 -22.04 0.54 -6.47
C ASP A 35 -22.14 1.96 -5.90
N TYR A 36 -21.03 2.71 -5.91
CA TYR A 36 -20.92 4.07 -5.38
C TYR A 36 -19.93 4.89 -6.20
N PHE A 37 -20.31 6.11 -6.59
CA PHE A 37 -19.44 7.07 -7.29
C PHE A 37 -18.76 6.51 -8.56
N GLY A 38 -19.43 5.59 -9.28
CA GLY A 38 -18.86 4.91 -10.45
C GLY A 38 -17.97 3.71 -10.12
N TYR A 39 -17.67 3.45 -8.84
CA TYR A 39 -16.94 2.28 -8.38
C TYR A 39 -17.88 1.18 -7.91
N ARG A 40 -17.42 -0.07 -8.05
CA ARG A 40 -18.07 -1.25 -7.47
C ARG A 40 -17.25 -1.80 -6.32
N PHE A 41 -17.86 -1.91 -5.15
CA PHE A 41 -17.25 -2.43 -3.94
C PHE A 41 -17.76 -3.84 -3.69
N TYR A 42 -16.96 -4.85 -4.01
CA TYR A 42 -17.31 -6.25 -3.82
C TYR A 42 -16.78 -6.76 -2.46
N ARG A 43 -17.68 -7.18 -1.55
CA ARG A 43 -17.30 -7.64 -0.21
C ARG A 43 -16.74 -9.05 -0.26
N ILE A 44 -15.56 -9.22 0.33
CA ILE A 44 -14.86 -10.50 0.44
C ILE A 44 -14.72 -10.88 1.91
N ILE A 45 -14.66 -12.18 2.18
CA ILE A 45 -14.43 -12.71 3.53
C ILE A 45 -12.95 -12.52 3.89
N ASN A 46 -12.70 -12.00 5.09
CA ASN A 46 -11.37 -11.89 5.65
C ASN A 46 -11.34 -12.32 7.13
N ASP A 47 -10.20 -12.84 7.56
CA ASP A 47 -9.95 -13.37 8.91
C ASP A 47 -9.60 -12.29 9.95
N ARG A 48 -9.11 -11.12 9.51
CA ARG A 48 -8.62 -10.04 10.38
C ARG A 48 -9.52 -8.81 10.40
N PHE A 49 -10.24 -8.58 9.31
CA PHE A 49 -11.12 -7.43 9.14
C PHE A 49 -12.57 -7.89 8.96
N ARG A 50 -13.50 -7.22 9.66
CA ARG A 50 -14.94 -7.44 9.50
C ARG A 50 -15.42 -7.04 8.11
N PHE A 51 -14.80 -5.99 7.56
CA PHE A 51 -15.15 -5.42 6.27
C PHE A 51 -13.91 -5.38 5.37
N PHE A 52 -13.99 -6.11 4.26
CA PHE A 52 -12.95 -6.19 3.25
C PHE A 52 -13.62 -6.11 1.88
N PHE A 53 -13.18 -5.17 1.06
CA PHE A 53 -13.74 -4.92 -0.26
C PHE A 53 -12.65 -4.87 -1.32
N ASP A 54 -12.88 -5.60 -2.42
CA ASP A 54 -12.20 -5.32 -3.67
C ASP A 54 -13.01 -4.26 -4.41
N ILE A 55 -12.37 -3.15 -4.74
CA ILE A 55 -12.97 -2.02 -5.42
C ILE A 55 -12.56 -2.05 -6.88
N THR A 56 -13.55 -2.07 -7.77
CA THR A 56 -13.33 -2.06 -9.21
C THR A 56 -13.85 -0.80 -9.87
N LEU A 57 -13.17 -0.40 -10.94
CA LEU A 57 -13.55 0.67 -11.85
C LEU A 57 -13.36 0.14 -13.29
N ASP A 58 -14.35 0.32 -14.15
CA ASP A 58 -14.35 -0.23 -15.52
C ASP A 58 -14.09 -1.75 -15.61
N GLY A 59 -14.40 -2.48 -14.54
CA GLY A 59 -14.17 -3.93 -14.44
C GLY A 59 -12.78 -4.34 -13.96
N GLU A 60 -11.86 -3.39 -13.72
CA GLU A 60 -10.52 -3.64 -13.19
C GLU A 60 -10.45 -3.32 -11.71
N GLN A 61 -9.71 -4.13 -10.94
CA GLN A 61 -9.50 -3.88 -9.51
C GLN A 61 -8.49 -2.76 -9.31
N VAL A 62 -8.94 -1.68 -8.66
CA VAL A 62 -8.11 -0.48 -8.44
C VAL A 62 -7.60 -0.36 -7.02
N VAL A 63 -8.39 -0.81 -6.04
CA VAL A 63 -8.08 -0.69 -4.61
C VAL A 63 -8.63 -1.89 -3.84
N GLN A 64 -7.92 -2.32 -2.81
CA GLN A 64 -8.49 -3.10 -1.72
C GLN A 64 -8.73 -2.19 -0.52
N MET A 65 -9.96 -2.13 -0.05
CA MET A 65 -10.35 -1.36 1.14
C MET A 65 -10.70 -2.32 2.28
N LYS A 66 -10.17 -2.06 3.47
CA LYS A 66 -10.48 -2.85 4.66
C LYS A 66 -10.57 -1.98 5.91
N PHE A 67 -11.51 -2.30 6.78
CA PHE A 67 -11.74 -1.59 8.03
C PHE A 67 -12.49 -2.47 9.05
N GLY A 68 -12.60 -1.99 10.29
CA GLY A 68 -13.21 -2.74 11.39
C GLY A 68 -12.38 -3.97 11.76
N HIS A 69 -11.16 -3.74 12.26
CA HIS A 69 -10.31 -4.82 12.73
C HIS A 69 -10.98 -5.49 13.94
N TYR A 70 -10.97 -6.83 14.02
CA TYR A 70 -11.71 -7.55 15.07
C TYR A 70 -11.23 -7.25 16.51
N THR A 71 -10.07 -6.62 16.65
CA THR A 71 -9.51 -6.24 17.96
C THR A 71 -9.83 -4.79 18.36
N ASP A 72 -10.45 -4.01 17.49
CA ASP A 72 -10.73 -2.60 17.77
C ASP A 72 -11.93 -2.51 18.73
N LEU A 73 -11.75 -1.79 19.85
CA LEU A 73 -12.76 -1.65 20.89
C LEU A 73 -13.73 -0.51 20.54
N ASN A 74 -14.67 -0.78 19.64
CA ASN A 74 -15.89 0.02 19.42
C ASN A 74 -15.67 1.55 19.42
N ASP A 75 -14.72 1.99 18.61
CA ASP A 75 -14.42 3.42 18.47
C ASP A 75 -15.38 4.08 17.49
N LYS A 76 -15.82 5.30 17.80
CA LYS A 76 -16.58 6.16 16.85
C LYS A 76 -15.78 6.47 15.59
N VAL A 77 -14.47 6.33 15.69
CA VAL A 77 -13.46 6.65 14.70
C VAL A 77 -12.81 5.35 14.24
N VAL A 78 -12.85 5.08 12.94
CA VAL A 78 -12.42 3.81 12.36
C VAL A 78 -11.24 4.03 11.43
N TYR A 79 -10.22 3.18 11.54
CA TYR A 79 -9.13 3.13 10.57
C TYR A 79 -9.54 2.38 9.30
N VAL A 80 -9.34 3.02 8.17
CA VAL A 80 -9.65 2.50 6.83
C VAL A 80 -8.36 2.36 6.04
N TYR A 81 -8.02 1.13 5.67
CA TYR A 81 -6.79 0.83 4.95
C TYR A 81 -7.07 0.60 3.48
N PHE A 82 -6.36 1.33 2.63
CA PHE A 82 -6.37 1.20 1.19
C PHE A 82 -5.06 0.54 0.76
N LYS A 83 -5.15 -0.50 -0.07
CA LYS A 83 -4.02 -1.00 -0.86
C LYS A 83 -4.32 -0.71 -2.33
N VAL A 84 -3.52 0.14 -2.95
CA VAL A 84 -3.68 0.46 -4.37
C VAL A 84 -3.09 -0.67 -5.22
N THR A 85 -3.78 -1.07 -6.28
CA THR A 85 -3.30 -2.11 -7.20
C THR A 85 -2.12 -1.60 -8.03
N ASN A 86 -1.13 -2.45 -8.31
CA ASN A 86 0.07 -2.07 -9.07
C ASN A 86 -0.24 -1.52 -10.46
N SER A 87 -1.28 -2.04 -11.15
CA SER A 87 -1.72 -1.51 -12.45
C SER A 87 -2.11 -0.03 -12.38
N VAL A 88 -2.70 0.40 -11.26
CA VAL A 88 -3.05 1.80 -11.00
C VAL A 88 -1.80 2.61 -10.69
N LEU A 89 -0.84 2.08 -9.91
CA LEU A 89 0.39 2.80 -9.55
C LEU A 89 1.26 3.17 -10.76
N TYR A 90 1.15 2.42 -11.86
CA TYR A 90 1.93 2.63 -13.07
C TYR A 90 1.22 3.49 -14.13
N ASP A 91 -0.01 3.91 -13.87
CA ASP A 91 -0.80 4.80 -14.72
C ASP A 91 -1.13 6.07 -13.94
N ASN A 92 -0.50 7.19 -14.30
CA ASN A 92 -0.63 8.44 -13.56
C ASN A 92 -2.06 9.00 -13.55
N ASP A 93 -2.79 8.86 -14.66
CA ASP A 93 -4.15 9.39 -14.77
C ASP A 93 -5.09 8.53 -13.93
N ARG A 94 -4.95 7.21 -14.03
CA ARG A 94 -5.72 6.28 -13.20
C ARG A 94 -5.38 6.42 -11.71
N PHE A 95 -4.12 6.66 -11.38
CA PHE A 95 -3.69 6.91 -10.01
C PHE A 95 -4.34 8.16 -9.44
N ALA A 96 -4.35 9.26 -10.19
CA ALA A 96 -5.00 10.50 -9.78
C ALA A 96 -6.51 10.29 -9.54
N GLU A 97 -7.21 9.63 -10.46
CA GLU A 97 -8.63 9.29 -10.34
C GLU A 97 -8.90 8.46 -9.08
N VAL A 98 -8.13 7.40 -8.84
CA VAL A 98 -8.29 6.52 -7.68
C VAL A 98 -7.99 7.25 -6.36
N LEU A 99 -7.14 8.27 -6.35
CA LEU A 99 -6.86 9.09 -5.17
C LEU A 99 -7.98 10.10 -4.82
N GLU A 100 -8.99 10.28 -5.67
CA GLU A 100 -10.18 11.05 -5.31
C GLU A 100 -11.15 10.25 -4.42
N LEU A 101 -11.11 8.92 -4.52
CA LEU A 101 -12.01 8.01 -3.80
C LEU A 101 -12.06 8.23 -2.28
N PRO A 102 -10.92 8.42 -1.56
CA PRO A 102 -10.97 8.74 -0.14
C PRO A 102 -11.76 10.00 0.18
N THR A 103 -11.69 11.02 -0.69
CA THR A 103 -12.46 12.27 -0.53
C THR A 103 -13.95 12.01 -0.72
N LEU A 104 -14.32 11.22 -1.74
CA LEU A 104 -15.71 10.84 -2.01
C LEU A 104 -16.34 10.04 -0.84
N LEU A 105 -15.52 9.26 -0.15
CA LEU A 105 -15.91 8.48 1.03
C LEU A 105 -15.78 9.26 2.35
N ASN A 106 -15.46 10.55 2.30
CA ASN A 106 -15.25 11.41 3.46
C ASN A 106 -14.23 10.84 4.46
N LEU A 107 -13.12 10.33 3.92
CA LEU A 107 -11.99 9.78 4.68
C LEU A 107 -10.92 10.87 4.89
N VAL A 108 -10.36 10.91 6.10
CA VAL A 108 -9.27 11.82 6.44
C VAL A 108 -7.96 11.06 6.39
N PHE A 109 -6.97 11.58 5.66
CA PHE A 109 -5.64 10.96 5.60
C PHE A 109 -5.01 10.86 7.00
N ASN A 110 -4.49 9.68 7.34
CA ASN A 110 -3.77 9.45 8.59
C ASN A 110 -2.28 9.24 8.34
N ASN A 111 -1.91 8.19 7.60
CA ASN A 111 -0.52 7.90 7.28
C ASN A 111 -0.37 6.92 6.11
N PHE A 112 0.82 6.88 5.52
CA PHE A 112 1.25 5.74 4.72
C PHE A 112 1.66 4.58 5.64
N THR A 113 1.15 3.37 5.37
CA THR A 113 1.45 2.16 6.14
C THR A 113 2.49 1.28 5.46
N SER A 114 2.61 1.39 4.13
CA SER A 114 3.66 0.76 3.33
C SER A 114 3.89 1.58 2.06
N ILE A 115 5.15 1.77 1.70
CA ILE A 115 5.58 2.30 0.40
C ILE A 115 6.78 1.48 -0.03
N ASP A 116 6.63 0.70 -1.09
CA ASP A 116 7.74 -0.02 -1.71
C ASP A 116 8.13 0.70 -2.99
N LEU A 117 9.42 1.03 -3.13
CA LEU A 117 9.98 1.67 -4.31
C LEU A 117 10.82 0.67 -5.10
N ALA A 118 10.54 0.56 -6.39
CA ALA A 118 11.36 -0.14 -7.36
C ALA A 118 12.24 0.86 -8.11
N CYS A 119 13.49 0.49 -8.39
CA CYS A 119 14.39 1.30 -9.22
C CYS A 119 14.95 0.44 -10.34
N ASP A 120 14.46 0.69 -11.55
CA ASP A 120 15.03 0.10 -12.76
C ASP A 120 16.25 0.92 -13.17
N SER A 121 17.39 0.25 -13.32
CA SER A 121 18.61 0.89 -13.80
C SER A 121 19.36 0.00 -14.77
N THR A 122 20.02 0.64 -15.73
CA THR A 122 21.01 -0.01 -16.60
C THR A 122 22.30 -0.36 -15.85
N GLN A 123 22.45 0.07 -14.60
CA GLN A 123 23.59 -0.31 -13.77
C GLN A 123 23.44 -1.71 -13.21
N ASN A 124 24.57 -2.42 -13.11
CA ASN A 124 24.65 -3.68 -12.37
C ASN A 124 24.61 -3.39 -10.87
N PHE A 125 23.40 -3.20 -10.32
CA PHE A 125 23.16 -2.95 -8.90
C PHE A 125 23.84 -3.97 -7.99
N PRO A 126 23.82 -5.30 -8.27
CA PRO A 126 24.56 -6.26 -7.45
C PRO A 126 26.05 -5.94 -7.35
N SER A 127 26.68 -5.51 -8.45
CA SER A 127 28.10 -5.14 -8.47
C SER A 127 28.34 -3.81 -7.77
N LEU A 128 27.42 -2.84 -7.93
CA LEU A 128 27.46 -1.56 -7.22
C LEU A 128 27.35 -1.78 -5.71
N ILE A 129 26.36 -2.55 -5.23
CA ILE A 129 26.17 -2.88 -3.82
C ILE A 129 27.42 -3.59 -3.28
N LYS A 130 27.97 -4.59 -4.00
CA LYS A 130 29.22 -5.25 -3.60
C LYS A 130 30.39 -4.28 -3.48
N LYS A 131 30.50 -3.29 -4.38
CA LYS A 131 31.52 -2.25 -4.32
C LYS A 131 31.31 -1.36 -3.09
N MET A 132 30.09 -0.90 -2.86
CA MET A 132 29.73 -0.02 -1.73
C MET A 132 29.91 -0.73 -0.37
N MET A 133 29.56 -2.02 -0.26
CA MET A 133 29.81 -2.82 0.94
C MET A 133 31.30 -2.96 1.30
N ARG A 134 32.20 -2.81 0.32
CA ARG A 134 33.65 -2.89 0.52
C ARG A 134 34.29 -1.53 0.73
N ASP A 135 33.58 -0.46 0.40
CA ASP A 135 34.04 0.90 0.59
C ASP A 135 33.95 1.26 2.08
N LYS A 136 35.07 1.70 2.67
CA LYS A 136 35.13 2.02 4.10
C LYS A 136 34.47 3.36 4.43
N GLU A 137 34.35 4.24 3.43
CA GLU A 137 33.75 5.56 3.58
C GLU A 137 32.22 5.51 3.46
N VAL A 138 31.66 4.38 2.98
CA VAL A 138 30.21 4.21 2.78
C VAL A 138 29.62 3.33 3.88
N THR A 139 28.70 3.89 4.66
CA THR A 139 27.93 3.09 5.62
C THR A 139 26.83 2.32 4.89
N THR A 140 27.00 1.00 4.78
CA THR A 140 25.97 0.12 4.21
C THR A 140 25.09 -0.47 5.32
N ILE A 141 23.77 -0.32 5.20
CA ILE A 141 22.79 -0.91 6.13
C ILE A 141 21.96 -1.93 5.37
N ILE A 142 21.96 -3.19 5.82
CA ILE A 142 21.15 -4.28 5.24
C ILE A 142 20.34 -4.91 6.36
N LYS A 143 19.01 -5.01 6.20
CA LYS A 143 18.08 -5.52 7.22
C LYS A 143 18.27 -4.85 8.60
N ALA A 144 18.36 -3.52 8.61
CA ALA A 144 18.63 -2.71 9.79
C ALA A 144 19.95 -3.04 10.54
N ARG A 145 20.84 -3.85 9.95
CA ARG A 145 22.18 -4.10 10.48
C ARG A 145 23.19 -3.26 9.71
N ARG A 146 24.02 -2.54 10.46
CA ARG A 146 25.16 -1.82 9.90
C ARG A 146 26.24 -2.82 9.51
N PHE A 147 26.67 -2.79 8.26
CA PHE A 147 27.83 -3.54 7.77
C PHE A 147 29.03 -2.59 7.74
N THR A 148 29.97 -2.83 8.65
CA THR A 148 31.30 -2.21 8.63
C THR A 148 32.31 -3.28 8.25
N THR A 149 33.22 -2.95 7.34
CA THR A 149 34.25 -3.86 6.79
C THR A 149 35.22 -4.42 7.83
N GLU A 150 35.10 -4.05 9.12
CA GLU A 150 35.96 -4.54 10.19
C GLU A 150 35.64 -5.97 10.67
N ARG A 151 34.54 -6.60 10.25
CA ARG A 151 34.33 -8.04 10.49
C ARG A 151 33.63 -8.72 9.30
N PRO A 152 34.31 -9.60 8.54
CA PRO A 152 33.64 -10.50 7.63
C PRO A 152 32.89 -11.54 8.47
N CYS A 153 31.60 -11.32 8.71
CA CYS A 153 30.70 -12.41 9.14
C CYS A 153 30.30 -13.21 7.90
N TYR A 154 31.24 -13.99 7.38
CA TYR A 154 30.90 -15.27 6.78
C TYR A 154 30.84 -16.28 7.93
N ARG A 155 29.65 -16.73 8.28
CA ARG A 155 29.44 -18.04 8.88
C ARG A 155 28.38 -18.74 8.05
N GLU A 156 28.77 -19.92 7.58
CA GLU A 156 27.97 -20.93 6.89
C GLU A 156 26.69 -21.29 7.64
#